data_AF-A0A359G230-F1
#
_entry.id   AF-A0A359G230-F1
#
_cell.length_a   1.000
_cell.length_b   1.000
_cell.length_c   1.000
_cell.angle_alpha   90.00
_cell.angle_beta   90.00
_cell.angle_gamma   90.00
#
_symmetry.space_group_name_H-M   'P 1'
#
loop_
_entity.id
_entity.type
_entity.pdbx_description
1 polymer ?
#
loop_
_entity_poly.entity_id
_entity_poly.type
_entity_poly.pdbx_seq_one_letter_code
_entity_poly.pdbx_strand_id
1 'polypeptide(L)'
;NFWAKMQLVELMGEHTNSLGLSPSDGASLIAYTFSQWYYAVLYLVWLAALWFHLTHGVWSMFQTVGWANDTWYPRLKCLANAVATLLFLGFAAVVVIYFVKSVCPCCAGAC
;
A
#
# COMPACT_ATOMS: atom_id res chain seq x y z
N ASN A 1 -14.73 -3.45 3.03
CA ASN A 1 -13.75 -2.42 2.61
C ASN A 1 -13.00 -1.88 3.81
N PHE A 2 -11.67 -1.79 3.70
CA PHE A 2 -10.74 -1.49 4.81
C PHE A 2 -11.00 -0.11 5.45
N TRP A 3 -11.14 0.94 4.63
CA TRP A 3 -11.47 2.30 5.10
C TRP A 3 -12.78 2.37 5.88
N ALA A 4 -13.81 1.65 5.42
CA ALA A 4 -15.12 1.64 6.07
C ALA A 4 -15.12 0.93 7.44
N LYS A 5 -14.12 0.09 7.74
CA LYS A 5 -13.95 -0.60 9.03
C LYS A 5 -12.96 0.11 9.98
N MET A 6 -12.34 1.20 9.54
CA MET A 6 -11.44 2.02 10.36
C MET A 6 -11.98 3.45 10.44
N GLN A 7 -11.68 4.30 9.46
CA GLN A 7 -11.97 5.73 9.48
C GLN A 7 -13.47 6.05 9.49
N LEU A 8 -14.29 5.28 8.77
CA LEU A 8 -15.74 5.49 8.79
C LEU A 8 -16.37 5.13 10.13
N VAL A 9 -15.89 4.08 10.79
CA VAL A 9 -16.38 3.65 12.12
C VAL A 9 -16.10 4.75 13.14
N GLU A 10 -14.88 5.29 13.12
CA GLU A 10 -14.47 6.42 13.95
C GLU A 10 -15.29 7.69 13.66
N LEU A 11 -15.57 7.99 12.39
CA LEU A 11 -16.41 9.12 12.01
C LEU A 11 -17.87 8.98 12.44
N MET A 12 -18.40 7.75 12.48
CA MET A 12 -19.75 7.46 12.96
C MET A 12 -19.86 7.43 14.50
N GLY A 13 -18.77 7.71 15.22
CA GLY A 13 -18.74 7.73 16.68
C GLY A 13 -18.71 6.34 17.32
N GLU A 14 -18.48 5.29 16.51
CA GLU A 14 -18.35 3.92 16.98
C GLU A 14 -16.87 3.62 17.29
N HIS A 15 -16.61 2.88 18.37
CA HIS A 15 -15.25 2.52 18.80
C HIS A 15 -14.91 1.05 18.54
N THR A 16 -15.80 0.33 17.87
CA THR A 16 -15.61 -1.05 17.46
C THR A 16 -16.17 -1.23 16.06
N ASN A 17 -15.41 -1.88 15.19
CA ASN A 17 -15.91 -2.20 13.86
C ASN A 17 -16.80 -3.46 13.89
N SER A 18 -17.37 -3.81 12.74
CA SER A 18 -18.19 -5.02 12.56
C SER A 18 -17.49 -6.36 12.83
N LEU A 19 -16.18 -6.36 13.11
CA LEU A 19 -15.40 -7.54 13.51
C LEU A 19 -15.09 -7.53 15.03
N GLY A 20 -15.61 -6.55 15.78
CA GLY A 20 -15.32 -6.38 17.21
C GLY A 20 -13.93 -5.80 17.50
N LEU A 21 -13.22 -5.33 16.46
CA LEU A 21 -11.87 -4.77 16.58
C LEU A 21 -11.95 -3.25 16.73
N SER A 22 -11.04 -2.67 17.49
CA SER A 22 -10.89 -1.22 17.56
C SER A 22 -10.53 -0.65 16.18
N PRO A 23 -11.14 0.47 15.74
CA PRO A 23 -10.74 1.17 14.51
C PRO A 23 -9.26 1.53 14.45
N SER A 24 -8.60 1.70 15.60
CA SER A 24 -7.17 1.98 15.72
C SER A 24 -6.28 0.74 15.55
N ASP A 25 -6.84 -0.47 15.64
CA ASP A 25 -6.10 -1.73 15.50
C ASP A 25 -5.99 -2.14 14.02
N GLY A 26 -5.31 -1.31 13.23
CA GLY A 26 -5.15 -1.54 11.80
C GLY A 26 -4.39 -2.84 11.47
N ALA A 27 -3.51 -3.31 12.36
CA ALA A 27 -2.70 -4.51 12.14
C ALA A 27 -3.57 -5.78 12.09
N SER A 28 -4.56 -5.90 12.98
CA SER A 28 -5.48 -7.05 12.97
C SER A 28 -6.41 -7.03 11.76
N LEU A 29 -6.87 -5.85 11.32
CA LEU A 29 -7.64 -5.74 10.08
C LEU A 29 -6.82 -6.10 8.84
N ILE A 30 -5.53 -5.72 8.80
CA ILE A 30 -4.60 -6.10 7.72
C ILE A 30 -4.44 -7.61 7.70
N ALA A 31 -4.18 -8.23 8.86
CA ALA A 31 -4.07 -9.67 8.98
C ALA A 31 -5.34 -10.41 8.52
N TYR A 32 -6.52 -9.91 8.91
CA TYR A 32 -7.80 -10.46 8.47
C TYR A 32 -8.01 -10.32 6.95
N THR A 33 -7.73 -9.13 6.40
CA THR A 33 -7.96 -8.85 4.97
C THR A 33 -7.04 -9.68 4.08
N PHE A 34 -5.76 -9.79 4.44
CA PHE A 34 -4.77 -10.57 3.70
C PHE A 34 -4.72 -12.04 4.13
N SER A 35 -5.60 -12.51 5.02
CA SER A 35 -5.85 -13.94 5.17
C SER A 35 -6.55 -14.54 3.95
N GLN A 36 -7.27 -13.70 3.20
CA GLN A 36 -8.03 -14.11 2.03
C GLN A 36 -7.15 -13.94 0.77
N TRP A 37 -6.84 -15.06 0.09
CA TRP A 37 -5.94 -15.07 -1.06
C TRP A 37 -6.37 -14.16 -2.20
N TYR A 38 -7.68 -14.01 -2.44
CA TYR A 38 -8.20 -13.17 -3.51
C TYR A 38 -7.96 -11.68 -3.25
N TYR A 39 -8.06 -11.22 -1.99
CA TYR A 39 -7.71 -9.84 -1.64
C TYR A 39 -6.22 -9.59 -1.80
N ALA A 40 -5.35 -10.54 -1.42
CA ALA A 40 -3.91 -10.39 -1.59
C ALA A 40 -3.53 -10.20 -3.08
N VAL A 41 -4.04 -11.06 -3.97
CA VAL A 41 -3.75 -10.98 -5.41
C VAL A 41 -4.28 -9.67 -6.02
N LEU A 42 -5.54 -9.32 -5.74
CA LEU A 42 -6.14 -8.08 -6.27
C LEU A 42 -5.38 -6.83 -5.83
N TYR A 43 -4.96 -6.77 -4.57
CA TYR A 43 -4.18 -5.64 -4.06
C TYR A 43 -2.79 -5.56 -4.69
N LEU A 44 -2.11 -6.68 -4.93
CA LEU A 44 -0.81 -6.67 -5.61
C LEU A 44 -0.91 -6.15 -7.05
N VAL A 45 -1.96 -6.55 -7.79
CA VAL A 45 -2.23 -6.03 -9.13
C VAL A 45 -2.50 -4.53 -9.09
N TRP A 46 -3.31 -4.06 -8.13
CA TRP A 46 -3.61 -2.64 -7.98
C TRP A 46 -2.38 -1.82 -7.58
N LEU A 47 -1.54 -2.35 -6.69
CA LEU A 47 -0.27 -1.73 -6.32
C LEU A 47 0.68 -1.63 -7.52
N ALA A 48 0.72 -2.63 -8.40
CA ALA A 48 1.51 -2.57 -9.63
C ALA A 48 0.99 -1.48 -10.59
N ALA A 49 -0.34 -1.35 -10.72
CA ALA A 49 -0.95 -0.28 -11.51
C ALA A 49 -0.64 1.11 -10.92
N LEU A 50 -0.66 1.26 -9.58
CA LEU A 50 -0.27 2.50 -8.91
C LEU A 50 1.23 2.80 -9.07
N TRP A 51 2.10 1.79 -9.02
CA TRP A 51 3.53 1.96 -9.29
C TRP A 51 3.76 2.50 -10.70
N PHE A 52 3.10 1.92 -11.70
CA PHE A 52 3.13 2.42 -13.07
C PHE A 52 2.60 3.86 -13.16
N HIS A 53 1.46 4.15 -12.52
CA HIS A 53 0.89 5.50 -12.48
C HIS A 53 1.84 6.53 -11.86
N LEU A 54 2.52 6.20 -10.76
CA LEU A 54 3.44 7.10 -10.07
C LEU A 54 4.76 7.31 -10.83
N THR A 55 5.35 6.25 -11.37
CA THR A 55 6.58 6.36 -12.17
C THR A 55 6.37 7.23 -13.41
N HIS A 56 5.18 7.17 -14.01
CA HIS A 56 4.82 8.01 -15.16
C HIS A 56 4.34 9.41 -14.78
N GLY A 57 3.45 9.53 -13.79
CA GLY A 57 2.83 10.79 -13.39
C GLY A 57 3.80 11.78 -12.76
N VAL A 58 4.74 11.30 -11.93
CA VAL A 58 5.68 12.20 -11.22
C VAL A 58 6.65 12.87 -12.19
N TRP A 59 7.18 12.12 -13.17
CA TRP A 59 8.02 12.73 -14.20
C TRP A 59 7.20 13.71 -15.07
N SER A 60 5.97 13.35 -15.45
CA SER A 60 5.10 14.24 -16.23
C SER A 60 4.81 15.56 -15.50
N MET A 61 4.57 15.50 -14.18
CA MET A 61 4.34 16.69 -13.36
C MET A 61 5.55 17.63 -13.38
N PHE A 62 6.77 17.09 -13.28
CA PHE A 62 7.99 17.92 -13.33
C PHE A 62 8.19 18.63 -14.68
N GLN A 63 7.67 18.06 -15.77
CA GLN A 63 7.62 18.77 -17.06
C GLN A 63 6.59 19.91 -17.03
N THR A 64 5.38 19.65 -16.53
CA THR A 64 4.30 20.65 -16.48
C THR A 64 4.62 21.85 -15.61
N VAL A 65 5.34 21.64 -14.50
CA VAL A 65 5.75 22.72 -13.57
C VAL A 65 6.96 23.51 -14.10
N GLY A 66 7.62 23.06 -15.17
CA GLY A 66 8.76 23.76 -15.78
C GLY A 66 10.11 23.49 -15.11
N TRP A 67 10.20 22.48 -14.23
CA TRP A 67 11.46 22.03 -13.63
C TRP A 67 12.26 21.05 -14.50
N ALA A 68 11.78 20.78 -15.72
CA ALA A 68 12.48 19.97 -16.72
C ALA A 68 13.57 20.78 -17.44
N ASN A 69 14.68 21.08 -16.75
CA ASN A 69 15.92 21.52 -17.40
C ASN A 69 16.77 20.30 -17.80
N ASP A 70 17.52 20.37 -18.89
CA ASP A 70 18.31 19.24 -19.43
C ASP A 70 19.26 18.60 -18.41
N THR A 71 19.73 19.38 -17.44
CA THR A 71 20.62 18.89 -16.37
C THR A 71 19.87 18.20 -15.21
N TRP A 72 18.66 18.66 -14.88
CA TRP A 72 17.91 18.23 -13.69
C TRP A 72 16.86 17.16 -13.99
N TYR A 73 16.31 17.18 -15.21
CA TYR A 73 15.34 16.23 -15.70
C TYR A 73 15.75 14.75 -15.53
N PRO A 74 16.97 14.31 -15.93
CA PRO A 74 17.37 12.92 -15.74
C PRO A 74 17.49 12.52 -14.26
N ARG A 75 17.90 13.46 -13.39
CA ARG A 75 18.05 13.22 -11.94
C ARG A 75 16.69 13.10 -11.26
N LEU A 76 15.77 14.02 -11.56
CA LEU A 76 14.41 14.00 -11.03
C LEU A 76 13.64 12.76 -11.49
N LYS A 77 13.83 12.32 -12.74
CA LYS A 77 13.25 11.08 -13.24
C LYS A 77 13.79 9.85 -12.50
N CYS A 78 15.10 9.79 -12.25
CA CYS A 78 15.71 8.72 -11.47
C CYS A 78 15.16 8.70 -10.03
N LEU A 79 15.11 9.86 -9.37
CA LEU A 79 14.57 9.99 -8.01
C LEU A 79 13.09 9.60 -7.94
N ALA A 80 12.27 10.07 -8.88
CA ALA A 80 10.85 9.72 -8.97
C ALA A 80 10.65 8.21 -9.08
N ASN A 81 11.41 7.55 -9.95
CA ASN A 81 11.36 6.10 -10.11
C ASN A 81 11.81 5.36 -8.85
N ALA A 82 12.88 5.82 -8.21
CA ALA A 82 13.39 5.22 -6.98
C ALA A 82 12.36 5.31 -5.85
N VAL A 83 11.78 6.49 -5.63
CA VAL A 83 10.76 6.71 -4.58
C VAL A 83 9.50 5.90 -4.87
N ALA A 84 8.99 5.92 -6.12
CA ALA A 84 7.82 5.13 -6.49
C ALA A 84 8.04 3.63 -6.29
N THR A 85 9.24 3.13 -6.62
CA THR A 85 9.60 1.71 -6.44
C THR A 85 9.74 1.35 -4.97
N LEU A 86 10.37 2.20 -4.14
CA LEU A 86 10.47 1.98 -2.70
C LEU A 86 9.09 1.93 -2.02
N LEU A 87 8.18 2.84 -2.38
CA LEU A 87 6.81 2.83 -1.87
C LEU A 87 6.08 1.55 -2.30
N PHE A 88 6.16 1.19 -3.58
CA PHE A 88 5.56 -0.05 -4.08
C PHE A 88 6.08 -1.28 -3.32
N LEU A 89 7.40 -1.43 -3.19
CA LEU A 89 8.01 -2.55 -2.47
C LEU A 89 7.60 -2.57 -0.99
N GLY A 90 7.56 -1.41 -0.32
CA GLY A 90 7.13 -1.31 1.07
C GLY A 90 5.70 -1.78 1.27
N PHE A 91 4.75 -1.30 0.47
CA PHE A 91 3.35 -1.72 0.56
C PHE A 91 3.13 -3.17 0.10
N ALA A 92 3.80 -3.60 -0.97
CA ALA A 92 3.73 -4.98 -1.45
C ALA A 92 4.29 -5.97 -0.40
N ALA A 93 5.38 -5.62 0.27
CA ALA A 93 5.95 -6.43 1.35
C ALA A 93 4.95 -6.65 2.49
N VAL A 94 4.18 -5.62 2.88
CA VAL A 94 3.12 -5.78 3.89
C VAL A 94 2.08 -6.81 3.43
N VAL A 95 1.57 -6.72 2.20
CA VAL A 95 0.60 -7.68 1.67
C VAL A 95 1.15 -9.11 1.70
N VAL A 96 2.38 -9.29 1.22
CA VAL A 96 3.03 -10.61 1.14
C VAL A 96 3.30 -11.18 2.53
N ILE A 97 3.85 -10.40 3.45
CA ILE A 97 4.20 -10.87 4.81
C ILE A 97 2.93 -11.32 5.55
N TYR A 98 1.87 -10.51 5.53
CA TYR A 98 0.62 -10.87 6.22
C TYR A 98 -0.10 -12.05 5.55
N PHE A 99 -0.01 -12.18 4.22
CA PHE A 99 -0.51 -13.36 3.52
C PHE A 99 0.30 -14.63 3.86
N VAL A 100 1.63 -14.56 3.90
CA VAL A 100 2.46 -15.71 4.30
C VAL A 100 2.20 -16.11 5.75
N LYS A 101 2.07 -15.14 6.67
CA LYS A 101 1.69 -15.40 8.08
C LYS A 101 0.35 -16.10 8.21
N SER A 102 -0.62 -15.81 7.35
CA SER A 102 -1.95 -16.42 7.41
C SER A 102 -1.98 -17.86 6.87
N VAL A 103 -1.12 -18.18 5.89
CA VAL A 103 -1.03 -19.52 5.26
C VAL A 103 -0.06 -20.43 6.01
N CYS A 104 1.04 -19.89 6.53
CA CYS A 104 2.06 -20.62 7.28
C CYS A 104 2.64 -19.74 8.40
N PRO A 105 2.13 -19.82 9.65
CA PRO A 105 2.59 -19.01 10.77
C PRO A 105 4.10 -19.16 11.04
N CYS A 106 4.65 -20.36 10.83
CA CYS A 106 6.07 -20.68 11.04
C CYS A 106 6.97 -20.04 9.97
N CYS A 107 6.47 -19.85 8.74
CA CYS A 107 7.26 -19.36 7.61
C CYS A 107 7.55 -17.85 7.69
N ALA A 108 6.93 -17.15 8.63
CA ALA A 108 7.07 -15.70 8.81
C ALA A 108 7.41 -15.32 10.27
N GLY A 109 8.06 -16.24 10.99
CA GLY A 109 8.75 -15.96 12.27
C GLY A 109 7.85 -15.83 13.50
N ALA A 110 6.67 -16.46 13.51
CA ALA A 110 5.71 -16.41 14.62
C ALA A 110 5.51 -17.77 15.33
N CYS A 111 6.57 -18.61 15.38
CA CYS A 111 6.58 -19.89 16.09
C CYS A 111 7.44 -19.83 17.35
#